data_AF-A0A7R9LZG2-F1
#
_entry.id   AF-A0A7R9LZG2-F1
#
_cell.length_a   1.000
_cell.length_b   1.000
_cell.length_c   1.000
_cell.angle_alpha   90.00
_cell.angle_beta   90.00
_cell.angle_gamma   90.00
#
_symmetry.space_group_name_H-M   'P 1'
#
loop_
_entity.id
_entity.type
_entity.pdbx_description
1 polymer ?
#
loop_
_entity_poly.entity_id
_entity_poly.type
_entity_poly.pdbx_seq_one_letter_code
_entity_poly.pdbx_strand_id
1 'polypeptide(L)'
;VDMLSDYHNYFFTSLDVHTVDLEDFQYGGTNISGFNLVDETSKEYLEITREWQNSPPRYPNWKTESIEQITKTEVGLVYDAVRLFAKALHDLDQTQAISVRPISCETEEPWLFGNAVTNYMRMIKSFTSK
;
A
#
# COMPACT_ATOMS: atom_id res chain seq x y z
N VAL A 1 34.93 17.05 -6.21
CA VAL A 1 34.66 15.85 -5.39
C VAL A 1 33.66 15.06 -6.18
N ASP A 2 34.04 13.88 -6.66
CA ASP A 2 33.09 13.00 -7.34
C ASP A 2 32.39 12.18 -6.26
N MET A 3 31.10 12.48 -6.04
CA MET A 3 30.33 11.82 -4.97
C MET A 3 29.62 10.57 -5.48
N LEU A 4 29.51 10.37 -6.80
CA LEU A 4 28.80 9.25 -7.41
C LEU A 4 29.78 8.31 -8.12
N SER A 5 30.84 7.94 -7.41
CA SER A 5 31.89 7.03 -7.86
C SER A 5 31.78 5.65 -7.19
N ASP A 6 32.52 4.67 -7.70
CA ASP A 6 32.74 3.33 -7.12
C ASP A 6 33.24 3.33 -5.66
N TYR A 7 33.90 4.41 -5.21
CA TYR A 7 34.31 4.58 -3.81
C TYR A 7 33.16 4.81 -2.81
N HIS A 8 31.94 5.12 -3.27
CA HIS A 8 30.81 5.44 -2.40
C HIS A 8 29.68 4.43 -2.60
N ASN A 9 29.02 4.07 -1.49
CA ASN A 9 27.83 3.22 -1.50
C ASN A 9 26.70 3.98 -0.82
N TYR A 10 25.52 3.98 -1.43
CA TYR A 10 24.34 4.68 -0.94
C TYR A 10 23.28 3.69 -0.51
N PHE A 11 22.77 3.89 0.70
CA PHE A 11 21.61 3.16 1.21
C PHE A 11 20.45 4.13 1.40
N PHE A 12 19.40 3.96 0.62
CA PHE A 12 18.19 4.77 0.72
C PHE A 12 17.23 4.17 1.73
N THR A 13 16.78 5.00 2.66
CA THR A 13 15.76 4.63 3.66
C THR A 13 14.34 4.91 3.20
N SER A 14 14.18 5.60 2.06
CA SER A 14 12.87 5.77 1.43
C SER A 14 12.38 4.43 0.90
N LEU A 15 11.09 4.17 1.05
CA LEU A 15 10.44 2.96 0.51
C LEU A 15 9.99 3.14 -0.95
N ASP A 16 10.08 4.37 -1.47
CA ASP A 16 9.68 4.73 -2.84
C ASP A 16 10.88 4.88 -3.79
N VAL A 17 12.02 4.24 -3.48
CA VAL A 17 13.20 4.31 -4.35
C VAL A 17 12.93 3.63 -5.69
N HIS A 18 12.05 2.63 -5.73
CA HIS A 18 11.63 1.94 -6.95
C HIS A 18 10.86 2.84 -7.92
N THR A 19 10.30 3.97 -7.45
CA THR A 19 9.60 4.92 -8.32
C THR A 19 10.52 5.98 -8.91
N VAL A 20 11.81 5.97 -8.57
CA VAL A 20 12.78 6.96 -9.05
C VAL A 20 13.55 6.39 -10.22
N ASP A 21 13.65 7.15 -11.30
CA ASP A 21 14.52 6.80 -12.41
C ASP A 21 15.99 6.97 -12.00
N LEU A 22 16.73 5.87 -12.01
CA LEU A 22 18.15 5.82 -11.67
C LEU A 22 19.05 5.63 -12.90
N GLU A 23 18.51 5.73 -14.12
CA GLU A 23 19.24 5.49 -15.37
C GLU A 23 20.49 6.37 -15.48
N ASP A 24 20.44 7.63 -15.05
CA ASP A 24 21.57 8.56 -15.09
C ASP A 24 22.69 8.21 -14.09
N PHE A 25 22.37 7.45 -13.04
CA PHE A 25 23.31 7.13 -11.96
C PHE A 25 23.96 5.75 -12.11
N GLN A 26 23.51 4.94 -13.06
CA GLN A 26 23.99 3.57 -13.24
C GLN A 26 25.46 3.48 -13.72
N TYR A 27 25.96 4.54 -14.36
CA TYR A 27 27.31 4.57 -14.96
C TYR A 27 28.41 5.02 -13.99
N GLY A 28 28.06 5.51 -12.79
CA GLY A 28 29.02 6.02 -11.81
C GLY A 28 29.81 4.93 -11.07
N GLY A 29 29.40 3.66 -11.17
CA GLY A 29 30.04 2.54 -10.46
C GLY A 29 29.72 2.47 -8.96
N THR A 30 28.93 3.43 -8.43
CA THR A 30 28.44 3.42 -7.05
C THR A 30 27.40 2.32 -6.83
N ASN A 31 27.44 1.64 -5.68
CA ASN A 31 26.35 0.72 -5.33
C ASN A 31 25.22 1.49 -4.65
N ILE A 32 24.03 1.39 -5.22
CA ILE A 32 22.79 1.92 -4.65
C ILE A 32 21.96 0.75 -4.13
N SER A 33 21.53 0.84 -2.88
CA SER A 33 20.67 -0.17 -2.24
C SER A 33 19.52 0.50 -1.50
N GLY A 34 18.42 -0.23 -1.34
CA GLY A 34 17.24 0.24 -0.63
C GLY A 34 16.24 -0.89 -0.39
N PHE A 35 15.08 -0.54 0.12
CA PHE A 35 13.96 -1.47 0.29
C PHE A 35 12.85 -1.14 -0.69
N ASN A 36 12.19 -2.19 -1.20
CA ASN A 36 10.95 -2.08 -1.94
C ASN A 36 9.93 -3.01 -1.28
N LEU A 37 8.78 -2.46 -0.89
CA LEU A 37 7.66 -3.23 -0.32
C LEU A 37 6.65 -3.69 -1.38
N VAL A 38 6.61 -3.03 -2.54
CA VAL A 38 5.66 -3.30 -3.61
C VAL A 38 6.28 -4.26 -4.61
N ASP A 39 5.72 -5.47 -4.70
CA ASP A 39 6.14 -6.45 -5.72
C ASP A 39 5.49 -6.14 -7.08
N GLU A 40 6.18 -5.33 -7.88
CA GLU A 40 5.76 -4.95 -9.24
C GLU A 40 5.73 -6.13 -10.23
N THR A 41 6.32 -7.26 -9.87
CA THR A 41 6.33 -8.48 -10.69
C THR A 41 5.11 -9.37 -10.44
N SER A 42 4.35 -9.09 -9.38
CA SER A 42 3.19 -9.88 -9.01
C SER A 42 2.04 -9.70 -10.00
N LYS A 43 1.31 -10.79 -10.27
CA LYS A 43 0.14 -10.76 -11.17
C LYS A 43 -0.94 -9.80 -10.68
N GLU A 44 -1.19 -9.81 -9.37
CA GLU A 44 -2.17 -8.95 -8.71
C GLU A 44 -1.86 -7.46 -8.94
N TYR A 45 -0.60 -7.05 -8.76
CA TYR A 45 -0.16 -5.69 -9.02
C TYR A 45 -0.38 -5.28 -10.48
N LEU A 46 0.00 -6.14 -11.44
CA LEU A 46 -0.15 -5.86 -12.87
C LEU A 46 -1.61 -5.74 -13.28
N GLU A 47 -2.49 -6.57 -12.73
CA GLU A 47 -3.94 -6.51 -12.95
C GLU A 47 -4.53 -5.21 -12.40
N ILE A 48 -4.24 -4.87 -11.13
CA ILE A 48 -4.74 -3.65 -10.49
C ILE A 48 -4.25 -2.40 -11.24
N THR A 49 -2.97 -2.34 -11.60
CA THR A 49 -2.40 -1.20 -12.32
C THR A 49 -3.05 -1.04 -13.69
N ARG A 50 -3.29 -2.15 -14.40
CA ARG A 50 -3.99 -2.13 -15.68
C ARG A 50 -5.44 -1.67 -15.54
N GLU A 51 -6.16 -2.12 -14.52
CA GLU A 51 -7.53 -1.67 -14.26
C GLU A 51 -7.60 -0.17 -13.93
N TRP A 52 -6.67 0.34 -13.13
CA TRP A 52 -6.59 1.76 -12.82
C TRP A 52 -6.24 2.61 -14.04
N GLN A 53 -5.33 2.16 -14.89
CA GLN A 53 -4.98 2.85 -16.14
C GLN A 53 -6.16 2.93 -17.12
N ASN A 54 -6.99 1.88 -17.17
CA ASN A 54 -8.17 1.81 -18.03
C ASN A 54 -9.41 2.46 -17.42
N SER A 55 -9.36 2.83 -16.13
CA SER A 55 -10.49 3.45 -15.46
C SER A 55 -10.77 4.84 -16.07
N PRO A 56 -12.03 5.14 -16.42
CA PRO A 56 -12.37 6.45 -16.97
C PRO A 56 -12.01 7.53 -15.94
N PRO A 57 -11.51 8.69 -16.39
CA PRO A 57 -11.15 9.77 -15.48
C PRO A 57 -12.37 10.14 -14.63
N ARG A 58 -12.31 9.86 -13.34
CA ARG A 58 -13.38 10.24 -12.39
C ARG A 58 -13.45 11.76 -12.22
N TYR A 59 -12.38 12.46 -12.57
CA TYR A 59 -12.23 13.91 -12.48
C TYR A 59 -11.52 14.47 -13.73
N PRO A 60 -11.77 15.74 -14.10
CA PRO A 60 -11.21 16.37 -15.31
C PRO A 60 -9.67 16.29 -15.44
N ASN A 61 -8.94 16.11 -14.33
CA ASN A 61 -7.48 16.18 -14.27
C ASN A 61 -6.78 14.84 -13.92
N TRP A 62 -7.47 13.71 -14.02
CA TRP A 62 -7.00 12.41 -13.50
C TRP A 62 -5.85 11.72 -14.29
N LYS A 63 -5.49 12.20 -15.50
CA LYS A 63 -4.82 11.33 -16.49
C LYS A 63 -3.29 11.26 -16.49
N THR A 64 -2.55 12.17 -15.84
CA THR A 64 -1.09 12.26 -16.05
C THR A 64 -0.27 12.08 -14.77
N GLU A 65 -0.76 12.55 -13.62
CA GLU A 65 -0.08 12.34 -12.33
C GLU A 65 -0.43 10.98 -11.68
N SER A 66 -1.39 10.24 -12.25
CA SER A 66 -1.96 9.07 -11.57
C SER A 66 -1.06 7.84 -11.59
N ILE A 67 -0.29 7.57 -12.65
CA ILE A 67 0.49 6.32 -12.73
C ILE A 67 1.69 6.33 -11.76
N GLU A 68 2.46 7.40 -11.72
CA GLU A 68 3.55 7.56 -10.73
C GLU A 68 3.04 7.65 -9.30
N GLN A 69 1.80 8.11 -9.09
CA GLN A 69 1.15 8.08 -7.77
C GLN A 69 0.67 6.67 -7.40
N ILE A 70 0.16 5.90 -8.36
CA ILE A 70 -0.33 4.53 -8.17
C ILE A 70 0.79 3.59 -7.71
N THR A 71 2.03 3.82 -8.14
CA THR A 71 3.17 2.97 -7.81
C THR A 71 3.80 3.28 -6.45
N LYS A 72 3.38 4.36 -5.78
CA LYS A 72 3.90 4.72 -4.45
C LYS A 72 3.48 3.69 -3.40
N THR A 73 4.41 3.43 -2.47
CA THR A 73 4.20 2.54 -1.33
C THR A 73 2.99 2.96 -0.50
N GLU A 74 2.77 4.26 -0.32
CA GLU A 74 1.61 4.79 0.40
C GLU A 74 0.28 4.30 -0.18
N VAL A 75 0.14 4.33 -1.51
CA VAL A 75 -1.09 3.88 -2.19
C VAL A 75 -1.27 2.37 -2.04
N GLY A 76 -0.19 1.59 -2.18
CA GLY A 76 -0.20 0.15 -1.92
C GLY A 76 -0.65 -0.18 -0.50
N LEU A 77 -0.11 0.51 0.51
CA LEU A 77 -0.47 0.32 1.91
C LEU A 77 -1.93 0.67 2.20
N VAL A 78 -2.48 1.73 1.59
CA VAL A 78 -3.90 2.08 1.73
C VAL A 78 -4.79 1.01 1.09
N TYR A 79 -4.42 0.52 -0.10
CA TYR A 79 -5.13 -0.57 -0.77
C TYR A 79 -5.20 -1.82 0.13
N ASP A 80 -4.05 -2.25 0.65
CA ASP A 80 -3.96 -3.41 1.54
C ASP A 80 -4.71 -3.20 2.86
N ALA A 81 -4.68 -1.98 3.43
CA ALA A 81 -5.41 -1.66 4.66
C ALA A 81 -6.93 -1.78 4.48
N VAL A 82 -7.47 -1.25 3.37
CA VAL A 82 -8.90 -1.37 3.05
C VAL A 82 -9.29 -2.83 2.83
N ARG A 83 -8.46 -3.59 2.11
CA ARG A 83 -8.69 -5.02 1.86
C ARG A 83 -8.65 -5.84 3.15
N LEU A 84 -7.67 -5.59 4.02
CA LEU A 84 -7.55 -6.20 5.35
C LEU A 84 -8.80 -5.93 6.19
N PHE A 85 -9.22 -4.67 6.25
CA PHE A 85 -10.38 -4.25 7.02
C PHE A 85 -11.68 -4.87 6.49
N ALA A 86 -11.89 -4.85 5.18
CA ALA A 86 -13.07 -5.44 4.55
C ALA A 86 -13.14 -6.95 4.79
N LYS A 87 -12.01 -7.66 4.68
CA LYS A 87 -11.93 -9.10 4.95
C LYS A 87 -12.20 -9.41 6.42
N ALA A 88 -11.63 -8.65 7.35
CA ALA A 88 -11.87 -8.82 8.78
C ALA A 88 -13.34 -8.62 9.16
N LEU A 89 -13.99 -7.59 8.60
CA LEU A 89 -15.41 -7.35 8.80
C LEU A 89 -16.27 -8.48 8.23
N HIS A 90 -15.97 -8.93 7.01
CA HIS A 90 -16.69 -10.03 6.37
C HIS A 90 -16.61 -11.32 7.19
N ASP A 91 -15.41 -11.67 7.68
CA ASP A 91 -15.20 -12.90 8.46
C ASP A 91 -15.86 -12.82 9.85
N LEU A 92 -15.89 -11.63 10.46
CA LEU A 92 -16.57 -11.43 11.73
C LEU A 92 -18.09 -11.53 11.57
N ASP A 93 -18.65 -10.93 10.52
CA ASP A 93 -20.10 -10.92 10.26
C ASP A 93 -20.68 -12.32 10.02
N GLN A 94 -19.87 -13.25 9.51
CA GLN A 94 -20.25 -14.67 9.39
C GLN A 94 -20.46 -15.37 10.74
N THR A 95 -19.89 -14.84 11.83
CA THR A 95 -19.92 -15.45 13.17
C THR A 95 -20.78 -14.69 14.17
N GLN A 96 -20.88 -13.37 14.01
CA GLN A 96 -21.59 -12.47 14.92
C GLN A 96 -22.20 -11.34 14.12
N ALA A 97 -23.50 -11.09 14.29
CA ALA A 97 -24.16 -9.94 13.66
C ALA A 97 -23.56 -8.63 14.18
N ILE A 98 -22.86 -7.91 13.31
CA ILE A 98 -22.20 -6.65 13.65
C ILE A 98 -23.23 -5.52 13.60
N SER A 99 -23.22 -4.64 14.60
CA SER A 99 -24.01 -3.41 14.60
C SER A 99 -23.10 -2.19 14.78
N VAL A 100 -23.17 -1.25 13.83
CA VAL A 100 -22.45 0.02 13.89
C VAL A 100 -23.34 1.06 14.57
N ARG A 101 -22.79 1.77 15.56
CA ARG A 101 -23.47 2.86 16.27
C ARG A 101 -22.64 4.15 16.18
N PRO A 102 -23.26 5.33 16.19
CA PRO A 102 -22.52 6.57 16.39
C PRO A 102 -21.83 6.55 17.74
N ILE A 103 -20.59 7.05 17.78
CA ILE A 103 -19.79 7.18 18.99
C ILE A 103 -19.48 8.67 19.22
N SER A 104 -19.35 9.07 20.48
CA SER A 104 -18.93 10.43 20.85
C SER A 104 -17.55 10.38 21.48
N CYS A 105 -16.70 11.34 21.11
CA CYS A 105 -15.42 11.54 21.78
C CYS A 105 -15.57 12.08 23.21
N GLU A 106 -16.73 12.63 23.57
CA GLU A 106 -16.99 13.20 24.90
C GLU A 106 -17.37 12.13 25.94
N THR A 107 -18.01 11.05 25.51
CA THR A 107 -18.52 10.01 26.43
C THR A 107 -17.55 8.85 26.63
N GLU A 108 -16.46 8.81 25.85
CA GLU A 108 -15.42 7.76 25.86
C GLU A 108 -15.97 6.32 25.75
N GLU A 109 -17.18 6.13 25.25
CA GLU A 109 -17.78 4.80 25.13
C GLU A 109 -17.23 4.05 23.91
N PRO A 110 -16.54 2.91 24.09
CA PRO A 110 -16.00 2.16 22.97
C PRO A 110 -17.11 1.50 22.16
N TRP A 111 -16.80 1.21 20.90
CA TRP A 111 -17.65 0.36 20.09
C TRP A 111 -17.55 -1.10 20.56
N LEU A 112 -18.68 -1.73 20.85
CA LEU A 112 -18.77 -3.09 21.42
C LEU A 112 -17.96 -4.12 20.63
N PHE A 113 -18.00 -4.04 19.29
CA PHE A 113 -17.33 -5.00 18.40
C PHE A 113 -15.88 -4.59 18.05
N GLY A 114 -15.37 -3.47 18.56
CA GLY A 114 -14.04 -2.97 18.20
C GLY A 114 -12.92 -3.97 18.46
N ASN A 115 -12.91 -4.60 19.65
CA ASN A 115 -11.93 -5.64 19.99
C ASN A 115 -12.03 -6.88 19.08
N ALA A 116 -13.25 -7.27 18.71
CA ALA A 116 -13.45 -8.40 17.81
C ALA A 116 -12.85 -8.09 16.42
N VAL A 117 -13.15 -6.92 15.86
CA VAL A 117 -12.59 -6.49 14.56
C VAL A 117 -11.07 -6.46 14.60
N THR A 118 -10.45 -5.85 15.63
CA THR A 118 -8.98 -5.81 15.76
C THR A 118 -8.36 -7.21 15.85
N ASN A 119 -9.01 -8.14 16.56
CA ASN A 119 -8.54 -9.52 16.64
C ASN A 119 -8.65 -10.25 15.29
N TYR A 120 -9.75 -10.06 14.56
CA TYR A 120 -9.90 -10.64 13.22
C TYR A 120 -8.87 -10.10 12.24
N MET A 121 -8.60 -8.79 12.26
CA MET A 121 -7.53 -8.20 11.45
C MET A 121 -6.16 -8.86 11.73
N ARG A 122 -5.82 -9.13 12.99
CA ARG A 122 -4.55 -9.79 13.37
C ARG A 122 -4.45 -11.25 12.93
N MET A 123 -5.58 -11.93 12.72
CA MET A 123 -5.61 -13.34 12.32
C MET A 123 -5.43 -13.53 10.81
N ILE A 124 -5.66 -12.49 10.00
CA ILE A 124 -5.48 -12.56 8.55
C ILE A 124 -3.98 -12.59 8.23
N LYS A 125 -3.51 -13.72 7.68
CA LYS A 125 -2.10 -13.94 7.29
C LYS A 125 -1.86 -13.87 5.79
N SER A 126 -2.90 -14.12 4.99
CA SER A 126 -2.84 -14.01 3.53
C SER A 126 -4.22 -13.75 2.97
N PHE A 127 -4.28 -13.08 1.82
CA PHE A 127 -5.51 -12.77 1.11
C PHE A 127 -5.93 -13.85 0.10
N THR A 128 -5.32 -15.03 0.17
CA THR A 128 -5.62 -16.13 -0.76
C THR A 128 -7.03 -16.66 -0.49
N SER A 129 -7.91 -16.52 -1.49
CA SER A 129 -9.11 -17.37 -1.56
C SER A 129 -8.64 -18.82 -1.69
N LYS A 130 -9.21 -19.70 -0.87
CA LYS A 130 -9.21 -21.14 -1.19
C LYS A 130 -9.99 -21.38 -2.49
#